data_AF-A0A6I9LEJ2-F1
#
_entry.id   AF-A0A6I9LEJ2-F1
#
_cell.length_a   1.000
_cell.length_b   1.000
_cell.length_c   1.000
_cell.angle_alpha   90.00
_cell.angle_beta   90.00
_cell.angle_gamma   90.00
#
_symmetry.space_group_name_H-M   'P 1'
#
loop_
_entity.id
_entity.type
_entity.pdbx_description
1 polymer ?
#
loop_
_entity_poly.entity_id
_entity_poly.type
_entity_poly.pdbx_seq_one_letter_code
_entity_poly.pdbx_strand_id
1 'polypeptide(L)'
;MDTVDATVERLRAQCLSRGAVGIQGLARFFRRLDKDDSRSLDAGELRQGLGQLGLEVGEAEAEALCRRWDRDGSGTLDLEEFLRALRPPMSQAREAVVAAAFAKLDRTGDGVVTVDDLRGVYSGRAHPKVRSGEWTEDEALHQFLDNFDTSEKDGQVTLAEFQDYYSGLSASVDTDSEFVAVVSSAWRL
;
A
#
# COMPACT_ATOMS: atom_id res chain seq x y z
N MET A 1 -20.34 2.27 -4.98
CA MET A 1 -19.38 3.12 -4.26
C MET A 1 -19.82 3.10 -2.82
N ASP A 2 -19.07 2.38 -1.99
CA ASP A 2 -19.48 2.12 -0.60
C ASP A 2 -19.41 3.43 0.21
N THR A 3 -20.28 3.58 1.22
CA THR A 3 -20.32 4.76 2.09
C THR A 3 -18.96 5.02 2.75
N VAL A 4 -18.23 3.95 3.03
CA VAL A 4 -16.86 3.95 3.55
C VAL A 4 -15.91 4.67 2.58
N ASP A 5 -15.92 4.33 1.30
CA ASP A 5 -15.02 4.94 0.30
C ASP A 5 -15.31 6.45 0.13
N ALA A 6 -16.59 6.83 0.16
CA ALA A 6 -17.00 8.23 0.10
C ALA A 6 -16.47 9.03 1.31
N THR A 7 -16.44 8.42 2.50
CA THR A 7 -15.87 9.03 3.70
C THR A 7 -14.36 9.20 3.58
N VAL A 8 -13.65 8.19 3.06
CA VAL A 8 -12.20 8.27 2.85
C VAL A 8 -11.85 9.40 1.87
N GLU A 9 -12.59 9.52 0.77
CA GLU A 9 -12.37 10.60 -0.21
C GLU A 9 -12.57 12.00 0.39
N ARG A 10 -13.63 12.17 1.20
CA ARG A 10 -13.85 13.45 1.89
C ARG A 10 -12.77 13.74 2.92
N LEU A 11 -12.28 12.72 3.63
CA LEU A 11 -11.19 12.85 4.57
C LEU A 11 -9.90 13.29 3.85
N ARG A 12 -9.55 12.65 2.74
CA ARG A 12 -8.42 13.04 1.88
C ARG A 12 -8.54 14.50 1.43
N ALA A 13 -9.71 14.89 0.92
CA ALA A 13 -9.96 16.26 0.48
C ALA A 13 -9.83 17.29 1.63
N GLN A 14 -10.27 16.95 2.85
CA GLN A 14 -10.11 17.80 4.04
C GLN A 14 -8.66 17.90 4.49
N CYS A 15 -7.89 16.81 4.44
CA CYS A 15 -6.46 16.85 4.73
C CYS A 15 -5.73 17.75 3.73
N LEU A 16 -6.02 17.62 2.43
CA LEU A 16 -5.46 18.45 1.37
C LEU A 16 -5.83 19.93 1.53
N SER A 17 -7.10 20.24 1.82
CA SER A 17 -7.58 21.63 1.93
C SER A 17 -7.03 22.37 3.16
N ARG A 18 -6.77 21.66 4.26
CA ARG A 18 -6.25 22.24 5.51
C ARG A 18 -4.73 22.40 5.52
N GLY A 19 -4.07 22.30 4.36
CA GLY A 19 -2.64 22.49 4.25
C GLY A 19 -1.83 21.31 4.81
N ALA A 20 -2.42 20.12 4.95
CA ALA A 20 -1.64 18.88 5.12
C ALA A 20 -1.05 18.45 3.78
N VAL A 21 -0.33 19.38 3.14
CA VAL A 21 0.39 19.15 1.89
C VAL A 21 1.67 18.41 2.25
N GLY A 22 1.55 17.09 2.39
CA GLY A 22 2.65 16.19 2.66
C GLY A 22 2.58 15.48 4.01
N ILE A 23 3.46 14.48 4.15
CA ILE A 23 3.49 13.51 5.26
C ILE A 23 3.54 14.16 6.65
N GLN A 24 4.23 15.31 6.77
CA GLN A 24 4.33 16.05 8.04
C GLN A 24 2.99 16.67 8.47
N GLY A 25 2.18 17.11 7.51
CA GLY A 25 0.86 17.66 7.78
C GLY A 25 -0.12 16.58 8.23
N LEU A 26 -0.06 15.41 7.58
CA LEU A 26 -0.86 14.25 7.94
C LEU A 26 -0.44 13.69 9.31
N ALA A 27 0.86 13.59 9.60
CA ALA A 27 1.35 13.18 10.92
C ALA A 27 0.98 14.17 12.04
N ARG A 28 0.86 15.47 11.74
CA ARG A 28 0.33 16.45 12.70
C ARG A 28 -1.19 16.31 12.86
N PHE A 29 -1.90 15.90 11.81
CA PHE A 29 -3.32 15.62 11.90
C PHE A 29 -3.57 14.38 12.75
N PHE A 30 -2.85 13.28 12.51
CA PHE A 30 -2.84 12.07 13.33
C PHE A 30 -2.65 12.38 14.83
N ARG A 31 -1.59 13.10 15.19
CA ARG A 31 -1.32 13.50 16.58
C ARG A 31 -2.37 14.40 17.23
N ARG A 32 -3.28 15.01 16.46
CA ARG A 32 -4.40 15.78 17.02
C ARG A 32 -5.63 14.92 17.30
N LEU A 33 -5.74 13.81 16.56
CA LEU A 33 -6.79 12.80 16.71
C LEU A 33 -6.52 11.96 17.95
N ASP A 34 -5.28 11.49 18.09
CA ASP A 34 -4.75 10.77 19.25
C ASP A 34 -4.80 11.67 20.49
N LYS A 35 -5.77 11.43 21.38
CA LYS A 35 -6.02 12.24 22.59
C LYS A 35 -5.28 11.72 23.79
N ASP A 36 -5.04 10.42 23.84
CA ASP A 36 -4.37 9.75 24.94
C ASP A 36 -2.86 9.61 24.74
N ASP A 37 -2.32 10.06 23.60
CA ASP A 37 -0.91 9.95 23.19
C ASP A 37 -0.44 8.49 23.15
N SER A 38 -1.36 7.56 22.84
CA SER A 38 -1.06 6.13 22.65
C SER A 38 -0.22 5.86 21.41
N ARG A 39 -0.11 6.84 20.50
CA ARG A 39 0.51 6.74 19.16
C ARG A 39 -0.25 5.83 18.21
N SER A 40 -1.49 5.51 18.55
CA SER A 40 -2.43 4.77 17.72
C SER A 40 -3.79 5.46 17.79
N LEU A 41 -4.69 5.17 16.85
CA LEU A 41 -6.07 5.68 16.87
C LEU A 41 -7.02 4.52 17.08
N ASP A 42 -7.79 4.57 18.15
CA ASP A 42 -8.94 3.68 18.30
C ASP A 42 -10.14 4.17 17.46
N ALA A 43 -11.19 3.34 17.36
CA ALA A 43 -12.39 3.68 16.59
C ALA A 43 -13.14 4.91 17.13
N GLY A 44 -13.08 5.16 18.44
CA GLY A 44 -13.67 6.32 19.09
C GLY A 44 -12.93 7.62 18.76
N GLU A 45 -11.61 7.59 18.81
CA GLU A 45 -10.73 8.70 18.43
C GLU A 45 -10.82 9.02 16.94
N LEU A 46 -10.82 7.99 16.09
CA LEU A 46 -11.05 8.14 14.65
C LEU A 46 -12.41 8.80 14.39
N ARG A 47 -13.48 8.31 15.03
CA ARG A 47 -14.83 8.87 14.90
C ARG A 47 -14.90 10.33 15.36
N GLN A 48 -14.37 10.63 16.55
CA GLN A 48 -14.38 12.00 17.08
C GLN A 48 -13.60 12.94 16.15
N GLY A 49 -12.49 12.45 15.64
CA GLY A 49 -11.65 13.10 14.66
C GLY A 49 -12.32 13.44 13.34
N LEU A 50 -13.00 12.45 12.77
CA LEU A 50 -13.85 12.61 11.58
C LEU A 50 -14.94 13.64 11.84
N GLY A 51 -15.59 13.59 13.00
CA GLY A 51 -16.58 14.57 13.43
C GLY A 51 -16.03 16.01 13.48
N GLN A 52 -14.80 16.22 13.96
CA GLN A 52 -14.14 17.54 13.95
C GLN A 52 -13.85 18.07 12.54
N LEU A 53 -13.83 17.20 11.53
CA LEU A 53 -13.74 17.57 10.12
C LEU A 53 -15.10 17.79 9.45
N GLY A 54 -16.20 17.63 10.18
CA GLY A 54 -17.56 17.66 9.65
C GLY A 54 -17.95 16.38 8.91
N LEU A 55 -17.23 15.28 9.15
CA LEU A 55 -17.53 13.95 8.64
C LEU A 55 -18.20 13.14 9.75
N GLU A 56 -19.52 13.22 9.82
CA GLU A 56 -20.27 12.39 10.77
C GLU A 56 -20.29 10.95 10.29
N VAL A 57 -19.71 10.07 11.10
CA VAL A 57 -19.76 8.62 10.91
C VAL A 57 -20.37 7.95 12.13
N GLY A 58 -21.10 6.86 11.89
CA GLY A 58 -21.59 5.99 12.94
C GLY A 58 -20.46 5.25 13.65
N GLU A 59 -20.74 4.70 14.82
CA GLU A 59 -19.79 3.85 15.56
C GLU A 59 -19.40 2.60 14.75
N ALA A 60 -20.38 1.90 14.20
CA ALA A 60 -20.15 0.74 13.34
C ALA A 60 -19.34 1.08 12.07
N GLU A 61 -19.51 2.29 11.51
CA GLU A 61 -18.74 2.74 10.34
C GLU A 61 -17.30 3.06 10.70
N ALA A 62 -17.07 3.68 11.86
CA ALA A 62 -15.72 3.96 12.37
C ALA A 62 -14.98 2.66 12.70
N GLU A 63 -15.64 1.69 13.34
CA GLU A 63 -15.07 0.36 13.57
C GLU A 63 -14.78 -0.38 12.26
N ALA A 64 -15.63 -0.23 11.24
CA ALA A 64 -15.38 -0.81 9.93
C ALA A 64 -14.19 -0.15 9.22
N LEU A 65 -14.02 1.17 9.38
CA LEU A 65 -12.85 1.90 8.88
C LEU A 65 -11.57 1.44 9.59
N CYS A 66 -11.57 1.39 10.92
CA CYS A 66 -10.44 0.86 11.69
C CYS A 66 -10.08 -0.54 11.25
N ARG A 67 -11.03 -1.49 11.26
CA ARG A 67 -10.78 -2.87 10.83
C ARG A 67 -10.29 -3.00 9.39
N ARG A 68 -10.65 -2.06 8.51
CA ARG A 68 -10.20 -2.08 7.12
C ARG A 68 -8.77 -1.55 6.95
N TRP A 69 -8.34 -0.66 7.82
CA TRP A 69 -7.03 0.00 7.73
C TRP A 69 -5.97 -0.68 8.61
N ASP A 70 -6.41 -1.28 9.71
CA ASP A 70 -5.67 -2.12 10.66
C ASP A 70 -5.27 -3.42 9.98
N ARG A 71 -4.00 -3.51 9.57
CA ARG A 71 -3.42 -4.67 8.88
C ARG A 71 -2.75 -5.61 9.86
N ASP A 72 -2.16 -5.08 10.93
CA ASP A 72 -1.50 -5.91 11.93
C ASP A 72 -2.50 -6.56 12.91
N GLY A 73 -3.77 -6.16 12.86
CA GLY A 73 -4.84 -6.69 13.69
C GLY A 73 -4.73 -6.26 15.14
N SER A 74 -4.02 -5.16 15.42
CA SER A 74 -3.83 -4.63 16.78
C SER A 74 -5.14 -4.10 17.39
N GLY A 75 -6.14 -3.81 16.55
CA GLY A 75 -7.41 -3.20 16.95
C GLY A 75 -7.37 -1.67 17.03
N THR A 76 -6.21 -1.07 16.79
CA THR A 76 -6.02 0.38 16.65
C THR A 76 -5.26 0.69 15.37
N LEU A 77 -5.20 1.95 14.98
CA LEU A 77 -4.51 2.37 13.76
C LEU A 77 -3.24 3.11 14.09
N ASP A 78 -2.09 2.60 13.67
CA ASP A 78 -0.85 3.34 13.79
C ASP A 78 -0.73 4.46 12.72
N LEU A 79 0.34 5.26 12.83
CA LEU A 79 0.58 6.34 11.89
C LEU A 79 0.81 5.84 10.45
N GLU A 80 1.47 4.70 10.26
CA GLU A 80 1.76 4.14 8.94
C GLU A 80 0.48 3.67 8.26
N GLU A 81 -0.37 2.94 8.97
CA GLU A 81 -1.67 2.45 8.50
C GLU A 81 -2.60 3.61 8.15
N PHE A 82 -2.63 4.64 9.00
CA PHE A 82 -3.39 5.85 8.75
C PHE A 82 -2.90 6.59 7.50
N LEU A 83 -1.58 6.77 7.35
CA LEU A 83 -1.00 7.42 6.18
C LEU A 83 -1.27 6.62 4.90
N ARG A 84 -1.17 5.30 4.97
CA ARG A 84 -1.50 4.41 3.86
C ARG A 84 -2.96 4.56 3.45
N ALA A 85 -3.88 4.54 4.41
CA ALA A 85 -5.31 4.69 4.15
C ALA A 85 -5.64 6.00 3.42
N LEU A 86 -4.90 7.07 3.75
CA LEU A 86 -5.07 8.37 3.12
C LEU A 86 -4.37 8.55 1.77
N ARG A 87 -3.55 7.58 1.32
CA ARG A 87 -2.96 7.64 -0.03
C ARG A 87 -4.07 7.72 -1.08
N PRO A 88 -3.97 8.64 -2.06
CA PRO A 88 -4.96 8.70 -3.14
C PRO A 88 -4.94 7.38 -3.94
N PRO A 89 -6.09 6.98 -4.50
CA PRO A 89 -6.13 5.81 -5.37
C PRO A 89 -5.26 6.07 -6.61
N MET A 90 -4.67 5.02 -7.16
CA MET A 90 -3.96 5.12 -8.42
C MET A 90 -4.95 5.45 -9.55
N SER A 91 -4.51 6.20 -10.55
CA SER A 91 -5.33 6.40 -11.74
C SER A 91 -5.44 5.08 -12.52
N GLN A 92 -6.49 4.97 -13.34
CA GLN A 92 -6.70 3.78 -14.17
C GLN A 92 -5.49 3.45 -15.06
N ALA A 93 -4.73 4.47 -15.52
CA ALA A 93 -3.52 4.26 -16.32
C ALA A 93 -2.40 3.62 -15.50
N ARG A 94 -2.21 4.06 -14.25
CA ARG A 94 -1.22 3.48 -13.32
C ARG A 94 -1.63 2.07 -12.89
N GLU A 95 -2.91 1.86 -12.60
CA GLU A 95 -3.43 0.53 -12.26
C GLU A 95 -3.25 -0.46 -13.42
N ALA A 96 -3.51 -0.03 -14.66
CA ALA A 96 -3.38 -0.88 -15.84
C ALA A 96 -1.94 -1.36 -16.07
N VAL A 97 -0.94 -0.47 -15.93
CA VAL A 97 0.47 -0.87 -16.10
C VAL A 97 0.96 -1.78 -14.97
N VAL A 98 0.50 -1.55 -13.74
CA VAL A 98 0.82 -2.41 -12.59
C VAL A 98 0.18 -3.79 -12.76
N ALA A 99 -1.07 -3.86 -13.20
CA ALA A 99 -1.74 -5.12 -13.50
C ALA A 99 -1.07 -5.86 -14.66
N ALA A 100 -0.61 -5.17 -15.70
CA ALA A 100 0.15 -5.78 -16.80
C ALA A 100 1.50 -6.32 -16.34
N ALA A 101 2.20 -5.61 -15.45
CA ALA A 101 3.42 -6.10 -14.82
C ALA A 101 3.15 -7.35 -13.97
N PHE A 102 2.09 -7.34 -13.15
CA PHE A 102 1.69 -8.51 -12.35
C PHE A 102 1.37 -9.72 -13.23
N ALA A 103 0.55 -9.54 -14.27
CA ALA A 103 0.18 -10.62 -15.21
C ALA A 103 1.38 -11.17 -16.00
N LYS A 104 2.47 -10.42 -16.14
CA LYS A 104 3.71 -10.92 -16.72
C LYS A 104 4.49 -11.81 -15.75
N LEU A 105 4.38 -11.53 -14.46
CA LEU A 105 5.02 -12.30 -13.40
C LEU A 105 4.24 -13.57 -13.10
N ASP A 106 2.93 -13.47 -12.90
CA ASP A 106 2.03 -14.60 -12.66
C ASP A 106 1.95 -15.50 -13.92
N ARG A 107 2.80 -16.53 -13.96
CA ARG A 107 2.88 -17.45 -15.11
C ARG A 107 1.87 -18.57 -15.01
N THR A 108 1.52 -18.97 -13.79
CA THR A 108 0.52 -19.99 -13.53
C THR A 108 -0.91 -19.47 -13.79
N GLY A 109 -1.12 -18.16 -13.66
CA GLY A 109 -2.41 -17.50 -13.80
C GLY A 109 -3.35 -17.77 -12.62
N ASP A 110 -2.82 -18.14 -11.47
CA ASP A 110 -3.60 -18.46 -10.27
C ASP A 110 -3.91 -17.23 -9.40
N GLY A 111 -3.41 -16.06 -9.79
CA GLY A 111 -3.65 -14.79 -9.13
C GLY A 111 -2.64 -14.46 -8.02
N VAL A 112 -1.61 -15.28 -7.84
CA VAL A 112 -0.47 -15.01 -6.95
C VAL A 112 0.85 -15.16 -7.70
N VAL A 113 1.87 -14.38 -7.31
CA VAL A 113 3.21 -14.53 -7.84
C VAL A 113 4.08 -15.22 -6.80
N THR A 114 4.67 -16.34 -7.20
CA THR A 114 5.56 -17.15 -6.37
C THR A 114 6.98 -17.21 -6.92
N VAL A 115 7.91 -17.84 -6.20
CA VAL A 115 9.29 -18.03 -6.70
C VAL A 115 9.31 -18.91 -7.95
N ASP A 116 8.37 -19.86 -8.06
CA ASP A 116 8.25 -20.71 -9.24
C ASP A 116 7.91 -19.89 -10.49
N ASP A 117 7.02 -18.91 -10.36
CA ASP A 117 6.69 -17.97 -11.42
C ASP A 117 7.91 -17.14 -11.83
N LEU A 118 8.66 -16.63 -10.85
CA LEU A 118 9.85 -15.81 -11.12
C LEU A 118 10.98 -16.56 -11.80
N ARG A 119 11.19 -17.85 -11.51
CA ARG A 119 12.23 -18.65 -12.19
C ARG A 119 12.02 -18.68 -13.71
N GLY A 120 10.78 -18.55 -14.18
CA GLY A 120 10.44 -18.50 -15.61
C GLY A 120 10.70 -17.13 -16.28
N VAL A 121 10.92 -16.07 -15.50
CA VAL A 121 11.04 -14.70 -15.99
C VAL A 121 12.44 -14.12 -15.74
N TYR A 122 13.06 -14.44 -14.60
CA TYR A 122 14.34 -13.90 -14.16
C TYR A 122 15.27 -15.00 -13.69
N SER A 123 16.58 -14.81 -13.91
CA SER A 123 17.61 -15.68 -13.34
C SER A 123 18.36 -14.98 -12.22
N GLY A 124 18.38 -15.59 -11.04
CA GLY A 124 19.12 -15.12 -9.87
C GLY A 124 20.61 -15.48 -9.91
N ARG A 125 21.07 -16.29 -10.89
CA ARG A 125 22.47 -16.79 -10.96
C ARG A 125 23.53 -15.70 -11.05
N ALA A 126 23.17 -14.56 -11.64
CA ALA A 126 24.07 -13.42 -11.76
C ALA A 126 24.19 -12.60 -10.47
N HIS A 127 23.34 -12.85 -9.47
CA HIS A 127 23.31 -12.11 -8.22
C HIS A 127 24.64 -12.27 -7.46
N PRO A 128 25.26 -11.18 -6.92
CA PRO A 128 26.56 -11.25 -6.28
C PRO A 128 26.67 -12.29 -5.16
N LYS A 129 25.62 -12.42 -4.33
CA LYS A 129 25.59 -13.40 -3.24
C LYS A 129 25.42 -14.85 -3.72
N VAL A 130 24.83 -15.05 -4.89
CA VAL A 130 24.76 -16.38 -5.50
C VAL A 130 26.12 -16.76 -6.08
N ARG A 131 26.82 -15.79 -6.67
CA ARG A 131 28.18 -15.99 -7.19
C ARG A 131 29.22 -16.18 -6.09
N SER A 132 29.06 -15.56 -4.93
CA SER A 132 29.92 -15.79 -3.77
C SER A 132 29.63 -17.11 -3.03
N GLY A 133 28.52 -17.78 -3.35
CA GLY A 133 28.07 -19.01 -2.70
C GLY A 133 27.39 -18.79 -1.35
N GLU A 134 27.10 -17.54 -0.98
CA GLU A 134 26.37 -17.20 0.25
C GLU A 134 24.88 -17.54 0.12
N TRP A 135 24.31 -17.35 -1.07
CA TRP A 135 22.90 -17.61 -1.37
C TRP A 135 22.75 -18.61 -2.53
N THR A 136 21.64 -19.33 -2.52
CA THR A 136 21.11 -20.07 -3.66
C THR A 136 20.35 -19.13 -4.60
N GLU A 137 20.11 -19.58 -5.85
CA GLU A 137 19.26 -18.83 -6.79
C GLU A 137 17.85 -18.60 -6.21
N ASP A 138 17.31 -19.60 -5.51
CA ASP A 138 15.99 -19.52 -4.89
C ASP A 138 15.95 -18.51 -3.75
N GLU A 139 16.96 -18.45 -2.89
CA GLU A 139 17.03 -17.44 -1.82
C GLU A 139 17.11 -16.01 -2.39
N ALA A 140 17.82 -15.83 -3.51
CA ALA A 140 17.88 -14.53 -4.18
C ALA A 140 16.52 -14.12 -4.79
N LEU A 141 15.76 -15.09 -5.31
CA LEU A 141 14.42 -14.85 -5.86
C LEU A 141 13.36 -14.64 -4.76
N HIS A 142 13.42 -15.39 -3.67
CA HIS A 142 12.58 -15.15 -2.48
C HIS A 142 12.82 -13.74 -1.94
N GLN A 143 14.08 -13.35 -1.73
CA GLN A 143 14.41 -11.99 -1.28
C GLN A 143 13.89 -10.90 -2.23
N PHE A 144 13.80 -11.20 -3.53
CA PHE A 144 13.21 -10.28 -4.50
C PHE A 144 11.69 -10.18 -4.31
N LEU A 145 10.97 -11.30 -4.14
CA LEU A 145 9.53 -11.31 -3.83
C LEU A 145 9.20 -10.65 -2.51
N ASP A 146 10.04 -10.83 -1.49
CA ASP A 146 9.88 -10.22 -0.18
C ASP A 146 9.77 -8.69 -0.25
N ASN A 147 10.23 -8.05 -1.32
CA ASN A 147 10.06 -6.61 -1.49
C ASN A 147 8.62 -6.20 -1.84
N PHE A 148 7.84 -7.11 -2.43
CA PHE A 148 6.48 -6.88 -2.89
C PHE A 148 5.43 -7.54 -1.98
N ASP A 149 5.79 -8.63 -1.31
CA ASP A 149 5.02 -9.24 -0.23
C ASP A 149 5.01 -8.25 0.94
N THR A 150 3.92 -7.49 1.10
CA THR A 150 3.87 -6.39 2.08
C THR A 150 2.97 -6.69 3.27
N SER A 151 2.08 -7.69 3.18
CA SER A 151 1.14 -8.02 4.26
C SER A 151 1.64 -9.13 5.14
N GLU A 152 1.31 -10.36 4.77
CA GLU A 152 1.70 -11.56 5.45
C GLU A 152 2.89 -12.10 4.67
N LYS A 153 4.09 -12.07 5.29
CA LYS A 153 5.34 -12.60 4.69
C LYS A 153 5.24 -14.12 4.47
N ASP A 154 4.42 -14.52 3.52
CA ASP A 154 4.03 -15.89 3.23
C ASP A 154 4.71 -16.42 1.97
N GLY A 155 5.50 -15.58 1.29
CA GLY A 155 6.24 -15.92 0.08
C GLY A 155 5.37 -15.91 -1.17
N GLN A 156 4.15 -15.39 -1.09
CA GLN A 156 3.22 -15.19 -2.19
C GLN A 156 2.92 -13.70 -2.30
N VAL A 157 2.87 -13.21 -3.54
CA VAL A 157 2.52 -11.82 -3.79
C VAL A 157 1.20 -11.78 -4.51
N THR A 158 0.17 -11.29 -3.85
CA THR A 158 -1.14 -11.06 -4.47
C THR A 158 -1.13 -9.78 -5.30
N LEU A 159 -2.09 -9.64 -6.23
CA LEU A 159 -2.25 -8.39 -6.97
C LEU A 159 -2.48 -7.19 -6.04
N ALA A 160 -3.19 -7.39 -4.92
CA ALA A 160 -3.45 -6.35 -3.94
C ALA A 160 -2.16 -5.84 -3.28
N GLU A 161 -1.26 -6.75 -2.89
CA GLU A 161 0.03 -6.37 -2.30
C GLU A 161 0.97 -5.70 -3.29
N PHE A 162 0.99 -6.22 -4.53
CA PHE A 162 1.75 -5.61 -5.61
C PHE A 162 1.26 -4.18 -5.90
N GLN A 163 -0.06 -3.97 -5.89
CA GLN A 163 -0.66 -2.64 -6.00
C GLN A 163 -0.35 -1.74 -4.80
N ASP A 164 -0.34 -2.27 -3.57
CA ASP A 164 0.00 -1.48 -2.37
C ASP A 164 1.45 -1.00 -2.37
N TYR A 165 2.37 -1.85 -2.83
CA TYR A 165 3.77 -1.50 -3.07
C TYR A 165 3.87 -0.36 -4.11
N TYR A 166 3.24 -0.53 -5.28
CA TYR A 166 3.28 0.47 -6.34
C TYR A 166 2.50 1.74 -6.02
N SER A 167 1.50 1.69 -5.14
CA SER A 167 0.81 2.86 -4.61
C SER A 167 1.76 3.79 -3.86
N GLY A 168 2.74 3.23 -3.14
CA GLY A 168 3.77 3.99 -2.43
C GLY A 168 4.69 4.72 -3.40
N LEU A 169 5.16 4.02 -4.43
CA LEU A 169 5.97 4.61 -5.49
C LEU A 169 5.17 5.64 -6.31
N SER A 170 3.90 5.35 -6.59
CA SER A 170 2.98 6.23 -7.31
C SER A 170 2.83 7.56 -6.60
N ALA A 171 2.71 7.57 -5.27
CA ALA A 171 2.61 8.80 -4.48
C ALA A 171 3.86 9.71 -4.57
N SER A 172 5.00 9.16 -5.03
CA SER A 172 6.25 9.92 -5.25
C SER A 172 6.45 10.40 -6.69
N VAL A 173 5.56 10.03 -7.62
CA VAL A 173 5.66 10.37 -9.05
C VAL A 173 4.51 11.30 -9.45
N ASP A 174 4.87 12.49 -9.94
CA ASP A 174 3.93 13.58 -10.20
C ASP A 174 2.96 13.27 -11.35
N THR A 175 3.41 12.57 -12.39
CA THR A 175 2.61 12.37 -13.61
C THR A 175 2.42 10.90 -13.96
N ASP A 176 1.25 10.57 -14.50
CA ASP A 176 0.92 9.22 -14.93
C ASP A 176 1.87 8.72 -16.03
N SER A 177 2.24 9.60 -16.96
CA SER A 177 3.17 9.26 -18.05
C SER A 177 4.54 8.84 -17.53
N GLU A 178 5.07 9.53 -16.53
CA GLU A 178 6.35 9.19 -15.91
C GLU A 178 6.25 7.86 -15.17
N PHE A 179 5.20 7.67 -14.37
CA PHE A 179 4.98 6.43 -13.64
C PHE A 179 4.85 5.24 -14.61
N VAL A 180 4.05 5.37 -15.66
CA VAL A 180 3.87 4.33 -16.68
C VAL A 180 5.19 4.03 -17.38
N ALA A 181 5.99 5.03 -17.72
CA ALA A 181 7.29 4.83 -18.34
C ALA A 181 8.27 4.09 -17.42
N VAL A 182 8.31 4.45 -16.13
CA VAL A 182 9.17 3.79 -15.12
C VAL A 182 8.76 2.33 -14.94
N VAL A 183 7.47 2.04 -14.74
CA VAL A 183 6.98 0.67 -14.54
C VAL A 183 7.17 -0.18 -15.80
N SER A 184 6.84 0.37 -16.98
CA SER A 184 7.01 -0.36 -18.25
C SER A 184 8.48 -0.67 -18.53
N SER A 185 9.39 0.25 -18.23
CA SER A 185 10.83 0.05 -18.38
C SER A 185 11.35 -1.00 -17.39
N ALA A 186 10.95 -0.91 -16.11
CA ALA A 186 11.37 -1.84 -15.06
C ALA A 186 10.97 -3.29 -15.38
N TRP A 187 9.74 -3.49 -15.85
CA TRP A 187 9.21 -4.81 -16.17
C TRP A 187 9.37 -5.21 -17.64
N ARG A 188 9.96 -4.36 -18.49
CA ARG A 188 10.10 -4.57 -19.95
C ARG A 188 8.76 -4.95 -20.60
N LEU A 189 7.73 -4.14 -20.36
CA LEU A 189 6.42 -4.24 -21.00
C LEU A 189 6.44 -3.67 -22.42
#